data_AF-A0A1V6SFJ4-F1
#
_entry.id   AF-A0A1V6SFJ4-F1
#
_cell.length_a   1.000
_cell.length_b   1.000
_cell.length_c   1.000
_cell.angle_alpha   90.00
_cell.angle_beta   90.00
_cell.angle_gamma   90.00
#
_symmetry.space_group_name_H-M   'P 1'
#
loop_
_entity.id
_entity.type
_entity.pdbx_description
1 polymer ?
#
loop_
_entity_poly.entity_id
_entity_poly.type
_entity_poly.pdbx_seq_one_letter_code
_entity_poly.pdbx_strand_id
1 'polypeptide(L)'
;MGMEQTPQGHPDAKNFLPRQFESNQLFELAICDGQVLRKHERAAYREDPEARRLIVTQLSLGLQFLRPGGTMILLLHKLEAWDTVTLVYTFSEFSSVQLFKPKSGHAKRSSFYMVATGIQSQSDKALRAINRWKRIWRVATFGSDDEYREELRKEVLQVEMVMECFGQELVGLGNEIWKVQANALKKAPFIKSIV
;
A
#
# COMPACT_ATOMS: atom_id res chain seq x y z
N MET A 1 13.50 8.06 -2.94
CA MET A 1 12.39 8.09 -3.93
C MET A 1 12.82 8.57 -5.34
N GLY A 2 14.11 8.44 -5.73
CA GLY A 2 14.57 8.74 -7.09
C GLY A 2 14.73 10.23 -7.44
N MET A 3 14.69 11.12 -6.44
CA MET A 3 14.95 12.55 -6.59
C MET A 3 16.35 12.87 -6.09
N GLU A 4 17.10 13.66 -6.85
CA GLU A 4 18.45 14.11 -6.48
C GLU A 4 18.43 15.46 -5.76
N GLN A 5 17.43 16.29 -6.02
CA GLN A 5 17.30 17.62 -5.44
C GLN A 5 15.85 17.89 -5.03
N THR A 6 15.68 18.56 -3.89
CA THR A 6 14.39 19.08 -3.45
C THR A 6 14.12 20.42 -4.14
N PRO A 7 12.90 20.67 -4.66
CA PRO A 7 12.55 21.96 -5.25
C PRO A 7 12.85 23.15 -4.32
N GLN A 8 13.42 24.21 -4.89
CA GLN A 8 13.74 25.42 -4.14
C GLN A 8 12.46 26.03 -3.54
N GLY A 9 12.51 26.42 -2.27
CA GLY A 9 11.38 27.04 -1.58
C GLY A 9 10.32 26.06 -1.07
N HIS A 10 10.52 24.74 -1.20
CA HIS A 10 9.60 23.78 -0.59
C HIS A 10 9.58 23.94 0.94
N PRO A 11 8.40 24.04 1.59
CA PRO A 11 8.29 24.38 3.01
C PRO A 11 9.02 23.40 3.93
N ASP A 12 9.06 22.12 3.55
CA ASP A 12 9.74 21.04 4.27
C ASP A 12 11.13 20.70 3.68
N ALA A 13 11.77 21.60 2.91
CA ALA A 13 13.03 21.28 2.22
C ALA A 13 14.14 20.73 3.14
N LYS A 14 14.26 21.32 4.34
CA LYS A 14 15.23 20.91 5.37
C LYS A 14 14.92 19.56 6.05
N ASN A 15 13.69 19.05 5.89
CA ASN A 15 13.22 17.83 6.54
C ASN A 15 13.39 16.58 5.66
N PHE A 16 13.77 16.73 4.39
CA PHE A 16 14.06 15.59 3.53
C PHE A 16 15.41 14.98 3.88
N LEU A 17 15.41 13.67 4.09
CA LEU A 17 16.62 12.91 4.35
C LEU A 17 17.38 12.65 3.03
N PRO A 18 18.71 12.60 3.07
CA PRO A 18 19.49 12.11 1.94
C PRO A 18 19.18 10.62 1.67
N ARG A 19 19.70 10.08 0.57
CA ARG A 19 19.61 8.65 0.27
C ARG A 19 20.08 7.83 1.48
N GLN A 20 19.25 6.87 1.91
CA GLN A 20 19.51 6.03 3.10
C GLN A 20 20.04 4.64 2.75
N PHE A 21 19.82 4.16 1.52
CA PHE A 21 20.22 2.83 1.08
C PHE A 21 21.05 2.92 -0.19
N GLU A 22 22.10 2.12 -0.27
CA GLU A 22 22.92 1.98 -1.47
C GLU A 22 22.23 1.14 -2.54
N SER A 23 22.53 1.38 -3.81
CA SER A 23 21.85 0.70 -4.93
C SER A 23 22.05 -0.82 -4.94
N ASN A 24 23.10 -1.32 -4.30
CA ASN A 24 23.42 -2.75 -4.17
C ASN A 24 22.94 -3.36 -2.83
N GLN A 25 22.35 -2.56 -1.94
CA GLN A 25 21.85 -3.04 -0.67
C GLN A 25 20.48 -3.69 -0.87
N LEU A 26 20.39 -5.00 -0.66
CA LEU A 26 19.15 -5.76 -0.80
C LEU A 26 18.79 -6.49 0.50
N PHE A 27 17.49 -6.63 0.75
CA PHE A 27 16.93 -7.27 1.93
C PHE A 27 16.10 -8.50 1.53
N GLU A 28 15.99 -9.44 2.47
CA GLU A 28 15.16 -10.65 2.29
C GLU A 28 13.70 -10.42 2.69
N LEU A 29 13.46 -9.45 3.58
CA LEU A 29 12.17 -9.14 4.16
C LEU A 29 11.96 -7.61 4.23
N ALA A 30 10.79 -7.16 3.79
CA ALA A 30 10.30 -5.81 4.02
C ALA A 30 8.98 -5.84 4.78
N ILE A 31 8.85 -5.01 5.81
CA ILE A 31 7.61 -4.85 6.59
C ILE A 31 7.11 -3.42 6.40
N CYS A 32 5.88 -3.29 5.91
CA CYS A 32 5.23 -2.03 5.60
C CYS A 32 3.99 -1.86 6.46
N ASP A 33 4.18 -1.32 7.66
CA ASP A 33 3.13 -1.11 8.68
C ASP A 33 2.99 0.37 9.11
N GLY A 34 3.57 1.28 8.33
CA GLY A 34 3.43 2.72 8.55
C GLY A 34 2.01 3.18 8.29
N GLN A 35 1.42 3.87 9.27
CA GLN A 35 0.06 4.41 9.21
C GLN A 35 0.03 5.90 9.59
N VAL A 36 -0.89 6.64 8.98
CA VAL A 36 -1.17 8.03 9.37
C VAL A 36 -2.01 8.01 10.65
N LEU A 37 -1.44 8.49 11.74
CA LEU A 37 -2.13 8.56 13.03
C LEU A 37 -2.97 9.84 13.12
N ARG A 38 -4.17 9.71 13.69
CA ARG A 38 -5.13 10.82 13.83
C ARG A 38 -4.57 12.01 14.62
N LYS A 39 -3.66 11.77 15.56
CA LYS A 39 -3.09 12.79 16.46
C LYS A 39 -1.78 13.41 15.95
N HIS A 40 -1.24 12.96 14.81
CA HIS A 40 -0.05 13.58 14.25
C HIS A 40 -0.40 14.89 13.57
N GLU A 41 0.24 15.97 14.02
CA GLU A 41 0.23 17.26 13.33
C GLU A 41 0.88 17.11 11.95
N ARG A 42 0.29 17.76 10.96
CA ARG A 42 0.73 17.73 9.56
C ARG A 42 0.69 19.14 9.01
N ALA A 43 1.62 19.45 8.12
CA ALA A 43 1.56 20.68 7.36
C ALA A 43 0.38 20.61 6.38
N ALA A 44 -0.37 21.72 6.23
CA ALA A 44 -1.60 21.78 5.46
C ALA A 44 -1.46 21.25 4.03
N TYR A 45 -0.36 21.59 3.36
CA TYR A 45 -0.09 21.18 1.97
C TYR A 45 -0.03 19.66 1.75
N ARG A 46 0.19 18.88 2.82
CA ARG A 46 0.31 17.43 2.75
C ARG A 46 -0.74 16.67 3.52
N GLU A 47 -1.72 17.35 4.13
CA GLU A 47 -2.70 16.68 4.99
C GLU A 47 -3.49 15.61 4.23
N ASP A 48 -4.08 15.98 3.09
CA ASP A 48 -4.87 15.09 2.25
C ASP A 48 -4.05 13.97 1.60
N PRO A 49 -2.90 14.23 0.94
CA PRO A 49 -2.13 13.17 0.29
C PRO A 49 -1.28 12.32 1.25
N GLU A 50 -1.18 12.64 2.56
CA GLU A 50 -0.19 12.00 3.45
C GLU A 50 -0.33 10.47 3.49
N ALA A 51 -1.56 9.97 3.58
CA ALA A 51 -1.81 8.53 3.61
C ALA A 51 -1.30 7.86 2.33
N ARG A 52 -1.49 8.51 1.17
CA ARG A 52 -0.97 8.04 -0.10
C ARG A 52 0.55 8.10 -0.13
N ARG A 53 1.14 9.25 0.24
CA ARG A 53 2.60 9.46 0.25
C ARG A 53 3.31 8.40 1.10
N LEU A 54 2.74 8.08 2.26
CA LEU A 54 3.26 7.07 3.16
C LEU A 54 3.20 5.67 2.54
N ILE A 55 2.06 5.24 2.01
CA ILE A 55 1.95 3.90 1.42
C ILE A 55 2.85 3.75 0.20
N VAL A 56 2.88 4.72 -0.73
CA VAL A 56 3.72 4.60 -1.95
C VAL A 56 5.21 4.66 -1.66
N THR A 57 5.62 5.32 -0.57
CA THR A 57 7.00 5.31 -0.08
C THR A 57 7.38 3.94 0.45
N GLN A 58 6.55 3.36 1.31
CA GLN A 58 6.77 2.01 1.84
C GLN A 58 6.78 0.96 0.73
N LEU A 59 5.85 1.07 -0.24
CA LEU A 59 5.77 0.19 -1.40
C LEU A 59 7.02 0.30 -2.28
N SER A 60 7.44 1.52 -2.62
CA SER A 60 8.59 1.74 -3.49
C SER A 60 9.89 1.29 -2.83
N LEU A 61 10.14 1.69 -1.58
CA LEU A 61 11.36 1.30 -0.86
C LEU A 61 11.37 -0.19 -0.57
N GLY A 62 10.25 -0.73 -0.08
CA GLY A 62 10.11 -2.13 0.27
C GLY A 62 10.35 -3.04 -0.93
N LEU A 63 9.78 -2.73 -2.11
CA LEU A 63 9.95 -3.54 -3.31
C LEU A 63 11.30 -3.30 -4.01
N GLN A 64 11.76 -2.04 -4.09
CA GLN A 64 13.02 -1.69 -4.78
C GLN A 64 14.25 -2.34 -4.13
N PHE A 65 14.28 -2.40 -2.80
CA PHE A 65 15.42 -2.94 -2.06
C PHE A 65 15.18 -4.39 -1.61
N LEU A 66 14.18 -5.07 -2.18
CA LEU A 66 13.96 -6.49 -1.95
C LEU A 66 14.76 -7.33 -2.95
N ARG A 67 15.46 -8.34 -2.46
CA ARG A 67 16.08 -9.32 -3.35
C ARG A 67 15.01 -10.11 -4.14
N PRO A 68 15.34 -10.62 -5.34
CA PRO A 68 14.50 -11.61 -6.00
C PRO A 68 14.21 -12.81 -5.07
N GLY A 69 12.95 -13.23 -5.02
CA GLY A 69 12.47 -14.28 -4.13
C GLY A 69 12.19 -13.84 -2.69
N GLY A 70 12.41 -12.57 -2.34
CA GLY A 70 12.16 -12.03 -1.01
C GLY A 70 10.67 -11.96 -0.64
N THR A 71 10.42 -11.53 0.60
CA THR A 71 9.09 -11.42 1.19
C THR A 71 8.75 -9.99 1.58
N MET A 72 7.51 -9.60 1.37
CA MET A 72 6.99 -8.31 1.81
C MET A 72 5.69 -8.51 2.60
N ILE A 73 5.59 -7.89 3.77
CA ILE A 73 4.40 -7.91 4.63
C ILE A 73 3.82 -6.50 4.66
N LEU A 74 2.56 -6.34 4.27
CA LEU A 74 1.92 -5.03 4.15
C LEU A 74 0.65 -4.96 4.99
N LEU A 75 0.52 -3.93 5.83
CA LEU A 75 -0.74 -3.61 6.48
C LEU A 75 -1.69 -2.94 5.48
N LEU A 76 -2.84 -3.57 5.24
CA LEU A 76 -3.90 -3.08 4.37
C LEU A 76 -5.21 -2.93 5.14
N HIS A 77 -6.15 -2.20 4.55
CA HIS A 77 -7.48 -1.96 5.11
C HIS A 77 -8.53 -2.16 4.04
N LYS A 78 -9.69 -2.71 4.43
CA LYS A 78 -10.88 -2.86 3.57
C LYS A 78 -10.51 -3.56 2.26
N LEU A 79 -10.50 -4.89 2.26
CA LEU A 79 -10.13 -5.68 1.08
C LEU A 79 -11.00 -5.34 -0.14
N GLU A 80 -12.26 -4.96 0.10
CA GLU A 80 -13.23 -4.55 -0.90
C GLU A 80 -12.99 -3.15 -1.49
N ALA A 81 -12.09 -2.34 -0.91
CA ALA A 81 -11.77 -1.03 -1.44
C ALA A 81 -10.94 -1.17 -2.72
N TRP A 82 -11.30 -0.42 -3.77
CA TRP A 82 -10.69 -0.54 -5.09
C TRP A 82 -9.16 -0.42 -5.11
N ASP A 83 -8.61 0.52 -4.35
CA ASP A 83 -7.16 0.69 -4.22
C ASP A 83 -6.48 -0.56 -3.61
N THR A 84 -7.14 -1.18 -2.63
CA THR A 84 -6.65 -2.39 -1.97
C THR A 84 -6.72 -3.58 -2.92
N VAL A 85 -7.83 -3.74 -3.65
CA VAL A 85 -7.98 -4.78 -4.70
C VAL A 85 -6.88 -4.63 -5.76
N THR A 86 -6.72 -3.42 -6.29
CA THR A 86 -5.70 -3.09 -7.30
C THR A 86 -4.30 -3.44 -6.80
N LEU A 87 -4.00 -3.16 -5.53
CA LEU A 87 -2.70 -3.47 -4.94
C LEU A 87 -2.49 -4.98 -4.80
N VAL A 88 -3.47 -5.71 -4.28
CA VAL A 88 -3.41 -7.18 -4.14
C VAL A 88 -3.21 -7.83 -5.51
N TYR A 89 -3.98 -7.41 -6.52
CA TYR A 89 -3.84 -7.88 -7.90
C TYR A 89 -2.47 -7.51 -8.49
N THR A 90 -1.99 -6.29 -8.27
CA THR A 90 -0.66 -5.88 -8.73
C THR A 90 0.43 -6.82 -8.18
N PHE A 91 0.34 -7.22 -6.92
CA PHE A 91 1.30 -8.16 -6.33
C PHE A 91 1.12 -9.61 -6.82
N SER A 92 -0.11 -10.07 -7.10
CA SER A 92 -0.32 -11.44 -7.63
C SER A 92 0.34 -11.63 -9.00
N GLU A 93 0.52 -10.55 -9.75
CA GLU A 93 1.16 -10.58 -11.07
C GLU A 93 2.66 -10.92 -11.05
N PHE A 94 3.32 -10.81 -9.89
CA PHE A 94 4.78 -11.05 -9.74
C PHE A 94 5.19 -11.70 -8.40
N SER A 95 4.24 -12.23 -7.62
CA SER A 95 4.51 -12.88 -6.34
C SER A 95 3.41 -13.86 -5.95
N SER A 96 3.67 -14.73 -4.97
CA SER A 96 2.62 -15.51 -4.31
C SER A 96 2.01 -14.68 -3.17
N VAL A 97 0.71 -14.44 -3.24
CA VAL A 97 -0.02 -13.58 -2.29
C VAL A 97 -0.87 -14.41 -1.35
N GLN A 98 -0.77 -14.12 -0.05
CA GLN A 98 -1.69 -14.60 0.97
C GLN A 98 -2.20 -13.44 1.81
N LEU A 99 -3.45 -13.54 2.27
CA LEU A 99 -4.03 -12.53 3.17
C LEU A 99 -4.19 -13.12 4.57
N PHE A 100 -3.84 -12.32 5.57
CA PHE A 100 -3.88 -12.71 6.97
C PHE A 100 -4.68 -11.71 7.81
N LYS A 101 -5.74 -12.20 8.48
CA LYS A 101 -6.51 -11.44 9.47
C LYS A 101 -6.13 -11.85 10.89
N PRO A 102 -5.62 -10.94 11.73
CA PRO A 102 -5.40 -11.24 13.13
C PRO A 102 -6.71 -11.63 13.84
N LYS A 103 -6.71 -12.72 14.59
CA LYS A 103 -7.88 -13.23 15.33
C LYS A 103 -8.10 -12.55 16.69
N SER A 104 -7.11 -11.81 17.19
CA SER A 104 -7.16 -11.02 18.42
C SER A 104 -6.70 -9.58 18.17
N GLY A 105 -7.06 -8.65 19.05
CA GLY A 105 -6.73 -7.22 18.97
C GLY A 105 -7.42 -6.49 17.80
N HIS A 106 -7.05 -6.82 16.57
CA HIS A 106 -7.49 -6.17 15.34
C HIS A 106 -8.59 -6.93 14.58
N ALA A 107 -9.10 -8.03 15.13
CA ALA A 107 -10.13 -8.85 14.47
C ALA A 107 -11.37 -8.04 14.04
N LYS A 108 -11.82 -7.08 14.87
CA LYS A 108 -12.98 -6.21 14.57
C LYS A 108 -12.68 -5.07 13.59
N ARG A 109 -11.41 -4.71 13.40
CA ARG A 109 -11.00 -3.59 12.55
C ARG A 109 -11.02 -4.01 11.09
N SER A 110 -11.00 -3.06 10.16
CA SER A 110 -10.85 -3.36 8.73
C SER A 110 -9.43 -3.76 8.32
N SER A 111 -8.45 -3.63 9.24
CA SER A 111 -7.04 -3.94 8.99
C SER A 111 -6.80 -5.43 8.79
N PHE A 112 -5.90 -5.78 7.89
CA PHE A 112 -5.37 -7.13 7.65
C PHE A 112 -3.98 -7.02 7.02
N TYR A 113 -3.24 -8.11 6.96
CA TYR A 113 -1.93 -8.14 6.32
C TYR A 113 -2.00 -8.86 4.98
N MET A 114 -1.34 -8.30 3.96
CA MET A 114 -0.92 -9.06 2.78
C MET A 114 0.49 -9.58 3.03
N VAL A 115 0.70 -10.87 2.80
CA VAL A 115 2.01 -11.52 2.81
C VAL A 115 2.32 -11.93 1.38
N ALA A 116 3.23 -11.19 0.74
CA ALA A 116 3.69 -11.47 -0.61
C ALA A 116 5.06 -12.14 -0.54
N THR A 117 5.19 -13.33 -1.09
CA THR A 117 6.40 -14.17 -1.03
C THR A 117 6.89 -14.53 -2.43
N GLY A 118 8.16 -14.92 -2.54
CA GLY A 118 8.73 -15.29 -3.84
C GLY A 118 8.71 -14.13 -4.83
N ILE A 119 8.84 -12.90 -4.35
CA ILE A 119 8.64 -11.70 -5.15
C ILE A 119 9.69 -11.63 -6.25
N GLN A 120 9.24 -11.51 -7.50
CA GLN A 120 10.09 -11.27 -8.66
C GLN A 120 10.40 -9.76 -8.77
N SER A 121 11.19 -9.22 -7.83
CA SER A 121 11.40 -7.77 -7.65
C SER A 121 12.04 -7.06 -8.85
N GLN A 122 12.71 -7.81 -9.73
CA GLN A 122 13.34 -7.31 -10.96
C GLN A 122 12.51 -7.58 -12.22
N SER A 123 11.30 -8.14 -12.10
CA SER A 123 10.40 -8.31 -13.23
C SER A 123 9.92 -6.96 -13.76
N ASP A 124 9.60 -6.88 -15.05
CA ASP A 124 9.06 -5.65 -15.65
C ASP A 124 7.81 -5.14 -14.93
N LYS A 125 6.96 -6.05 -14.44
CA LYS A 125 5.75 -5.69 -13.70
C LYS A 125 6.09 -5.01 -12.36
N ALA A 126 7.03 -5.57 -11.60
CA ALA A 126 7.51 -4.98 -10.35
C ALA A 126 8.19 -3.63 -10.58
N LEU A 127 9.05 -3.52 -11.59
CA LEU A 127 9.74 -2.27 -11.94
C LEU A 127 8.75 -1.17 -12.38
N ARG A 128 7.73 -1.53 -13.18
CA ARG A 128 6.63 -0.62 -13.53
C ARG A 128 5.88 -0.13 -12.29
N ALA A 129 5.55 -1.02 -11.36
CA ALA A 129 4.89 -0.67 -10.10
C ALA A 129 5.74 0.32 -9.28
N ILE A 130 7.05 0.05 -9.10
CA ILE A 130 7.98 0.96 -8.41
C ILE A 130 7.99 2.34 -9.07
N ASN A 131 8.13 2.40 -10.39
CA ASN A 131 8.21 3.66 -11.12
C ASN A 131 6.91 4.46 -11.01
N ARG A 132 5.76 3.76 -11.02
CA ARG A 132 4.45 4.37 -10.80
C ARG A 132 4.33 4.95 -9.40
N TRP A 133 4.68 4.19 -8.36
CA TRP A 133 4.63 4.66 -6.98
C TRP A 133 5.57 5.86 -6.71
N LYS A 134 6.76 5.88 -7.33
CA LYS A 134 7.67 7.04 -7.29
C LYS A 134 7.07 8.27 -7.96
N ARG A 135 6.38 8.12 -9.10
CA ARG A 135 5.67 9.22 -9.77
C ARG A 135 4.55 9.78 -8.89
N ILE A 136 3.70 8.91 -8.34
CA ILE A 136 2.64 9.31 -7.40
C ILE A 136 3.23 10.06 -6.21
N TRP A 137 4.29 9.51 -5.59
CA TRP A 137 4.96 10.16 -4.46
C TRP A 137 5.48 11.55 -4.81
N ARG A 138 6.12 11.70 -5.97
CA ARG A 138 6.71 12.96 -6.41
C ARG A 138 5.62 14.03 -6.55
N VAL A 139 4.53 13.73 -7.25
CA VAL A 139 3.44 14.68 -7.46
C VAL A 139 2.70 14.97 -6.15
N ALA A 140 2.46 13.95 -5.33
CA ALA A 140 1.84 14.12 -4.00
C ALA A 140 2.70 14.94 -3.02
N THR A 141 4.01 15.06 -3.28
CA THR A 141 4.95 15.78 -2.41
C THR A 141 5.27 17.18 -2.93
N PHE A 142 5.39 17.35 -4.25
CA PHE A 142 5.92 18.57 -4.87
C PHE A 142 5.00 19.19 -5.91
N GLY A 143 3.96 18.48 -6.34
CA GLY A 143 3.01 18.95 -7.34
C GLY A 143 1.81 19.67 -6.71
N SER A 144 0.98 20.20 -7.59
CA SER A 144 -0.35 20.74 -7.27
C SER A 144 -1.40 19.64 -7.08
N ASP A 145 -2.54 19.99 -6.47
CA ASP A 145 -3.67 19.08 -6.31
C ASP A 145 -4.22 18.58 -7.66
N ASP A 146 -4.18 19.42 -8.70
CA ASP A 146 -4.61 19.06 -10.05
C ASP A 146 -3.68 18.03 -10.67
N GLU A 147 -2.38 18.26 -10.60
CA GLU A 147 -1.38 17.28 -11.06
C GLU A 147 -1.51 15.97 -10.30
N TYR A 148 -1.76 16.02 -8.98
CA TYR A 148 -1.93 14.84 -8.15
C TYR A 148 -3.15 14.03 -8.56
N ARG A 149 -4.32 14.69 -8.72
CA ARG A 149 -5.54 14.04 -9.19
C ARG A 149 -5.38 13.44 -10.58
N GLU A 150 -4.72 14.16 -11.47
CA GLU A 150 -4.47 13.70 -12.83
C GLU A 150 -3.52 12.51 -12.84
N GLU A 151 -2.44 12.55 -12.05
CA GLU A 151 -1.53 11.44 -11.93
C GLU A 151 -2.26 10.19 -11.42
N LEU A 152 -3.17 10.29 -10.44
CA LEU A 152 -3.95 9.15 -9.97
C LEU A 152 -4.83 8.50 -11.05
N ARG A 153 -5.28 9.26 -12.07
CA ARG A 153 -6.14 8.75 -13.16
C ARG A 153 -5.39 7.98 -14.26
N LYS A 154 -4.12 8.32 -14.52
CA LYS A 154 -3.37 7.85 -15.71
C LYS A 154 -3.16 6.35 -15.84
N GLU A 155 -3.27 5.59 -14.75
CA GLU A 155 -3.00 4.14 -14.74
C GLU A 155 -3.99 3.42 -13.79
N VAL A 156 -5.26 3.85 -13.81
CA VAL A 156 -6.32 3.10 -13.12
C VAL A 156 -6.54 1.81 -13.93
N LEU A 157 -6.33 0.66 -13.30
CA LEU A 157 -6.70 -0.61 -13.91
C LEU A 157 -8.19 -0.58 -14.25
N GLN A 158 -8.57 -1.11 -15.41
CA GLN A 158 -9.97 -1.22 -15.77
C GLN A 158 -10.66 -2.17 -14.79
N VAL A 159 -11.74 -1.72 -14.17
CA VAL A 159 -12.42 -2.48 -13.11
C VAL A 159 -12.89 -3.82 -13.66
N GLU A 160 -13.45 -3.80 -14.86
CA GLU A 160 -13.96 -4.95 -15.58
C GLU A 160 -12.86 -6.00 -15.80
N MET A 161 -11.68 -5.57 -16.24
CA MET A 161 -10.53 -6.45 -16.47
C MET A 161 -10.05 -7.12 -15.18
N VAL A 162 -9.93 -6.37 -14.08
CA VAL A 162 -9.52 -6.96 -12.79
C VAL A 162 -10.60 -7.92 -12.26
N MET A 163 -11.88 -7.58 -12.42
CA MET A 163 -12.98 -8.45 -12.00
C MET A 163 -13.01 -9.75 -12.80
N GLU A 164 -12.79 -9.70 -14.11
CA GLU A 164 -12.72 -10.87 -14.99
C GLU A 164 -11.52 -11.76 -14.68
N CYS A 165 -10.33 -11.18 -14.53
CA CYS A 165 -9.10 -11.93 -14.35
C CYS A 165 -8.84 -12.39 -12.91
N PHE A 166 -9.29 -11.62 -11.91
CA PHE A 166 -8.89 -11.79 -10.51
C PHE A 166 -10.06 -11.88 -9.53
N GLY A 167 -11.31 -11.66 -9.98
CA GLY A 167 -12.47 -11.60 -9.08
C GLY A 167 -12.69 -12.86 -8.25
N GLN A 168 -12.56 -14.06 -8.85
CA GLN A 168 -12.70 -15.32 -8.12
C GLN A 168 -11.56 -15.54 -7.11
N GLU A 169 -10.33 -15.22 -7.49
CA GLU A 169 -9.18 -15.32 -6.59
C GLU A 169 -9.29 -14.34 -5.43
N LEU A 170 -9.74 -13.11 -5.69
CA LEU A 170 -10.02 -12.10 -4.66
C LEU A 170 -11.04 -12.60 -3.64
N VAL A 171 -12.12 -13.26 -4.08
CA VAL A 171 -13.10 -13.89 -3.17
C VAL A 171 -12.44 -14.99 -2.35
N GLY A 172 -11.64 -15.86 -2.97
CA GLY A 172 -10.89 -16.91 -2.30
C GLY A 172 -9.98 -16.36 -1.20
N LEU A 173 -9.19 -15.34 -1.51
CA LEU A 173 -8.31 -14.64 -0.57
C LEU A 173 -9.09 -13.92 0.54
N GLY A 174 -10.26 -13.35 0.21
CA GLY A 174 -11.06 -12.54 1.12
C GLY A 174 -11.92 -13.32 2.11
N ASN A 175 -12.27 -14.58 1.80
CA ASN A 175 -13.19 -15.38 2.60
C ASN A 175 -12.84 -15.41 4.10
N GLU A 176 -11.59 -15.76 4.44
CA GLU A 176 -11.17 -15.79 5.84
C GLU A 176 -11.02 -14.39 6.45
N ILE A 177 -10.68 -13.37 5.65
CA ILE A 177 -10.59 -11.97 6.10
C ILE A 177 -11.95 -11.48 6.57
N TRP A 178 -12.97 -11.62 5.73
CA TRP A 178 -14.33 -11.17 6.03
C TRP A 178 -14.97 -12.02 7.13
N LYS A 179 -14.77 -13.35 7.11
CA LYS A 179 -15.29 -14.24 8.14
C LYS A 179 -14.76 -13.93 9.54
N VAL A 180 -13.44 -13.75 9.69
CA VAL A 180 -12.85 -13.38 10.99
C VAL A 180 -13.40 -12.04 11.47
N GLN A 181 -13.50 -11.05 10.56
CA GLN A 181 -14.02 -9.73 10.93
C GLN A 181 -15.50 -9.76 11.31
N ALA A 182 -16.34 -10.43 10.52
CA ALA A 182 -17.77 -10.56 10.78
C ALA A 182 -18.03 -11.27 12.12
N ASN A 183 -17.33 -12.37 12.38
CA ASN A 183 -17.45 -13.11 13.65
C ASN A 183 -17.03 -12.26 14.86
N ALA A 184 -15.97 -11.46 14.72
CA ALA A 184 -15.52 -10.57 15.78
C ALA A 184 -16.48 -9.39 16.01
N LEU A 185 -17.06 -8.85 14.94
CA LEU A 185 -18.07 -7.78 15.02
C LEU A 185 -19.37 -8.29 15.64
N LYS A 186 -19.84 -9.50 15.30
CA LYS A 186 -21.04 -10.11 15.90
C LYS A 186 -20.96 -10.22 17.43
N LYS A 187 -19.74 -10.36 17.98
CA LYS A 187 -19.49 -10.46 19.43
C LYS A 187 -19.06 -9.13 20.06
N ALA A 188 -19.08 -8.02 19.31
CA ALA A 188 -18.58 -6.75 19.81
C ALA A 188 -19.56 -6.14 20.83
N PRO A 189 -19.05 -5.53 21.92
CA PRO A 189 -19.88 -5.01 23.02
C PRO A 189 -20.79 -3.85 22.60
N PHE A 190 -20.56 -3.24 21.44
CA PHE A 190 -21.35 -2.14 20.90
C PHE A 190 -22.41 -2.59 19.89
N ILE A 191 -22.45 -3.87 19.50
CA ILE A 191 -23.55 -4.43 18.73
C ILE A 191 -24.66 -4.78 19.71
N LYS A 192 -25.77 -4.04 19.66
CA LYS A 192 -26.98 -4.38 20.40
C LYS A 192 -27.51 -5.69 19.83
N SER A 193 -27.77 -6.68 20.69
CA SER A 193 -28.56 -7.84 20.29
C SER A 193 -29.92 -7.33 19.80
N ILE A 194 -30.24 -7.58 18.53
CA ILE A 194 -31.62 -7.50 18.06
C ILE A 194 -32.32 -8.66 18.79
N VAL A 195 -33.05 -8.33 19.85
CA VAL A 195 -33.98 -9.24 20.52
C VAL A 195 -35.23 -9.33 19.66
#